data_AF-A0A7R7DQ86-F1
#
_entry.id   AF-A0A7R7DQ86-F1
#
_cell.length_a   1.000
_cell.length_b   1.000
_cell.length_c   1.000
_cell.angle_alpha   90.00
_cell.angle_beta   90.00
_cell.angle_gamma   90.00
#
_symmetry.space_group_name_H-M   'P 1'
#
loop_
_entity.id
_entity.type
_entity.pdbx_description
1 polymer ?
#
loop_
_entity_poly.entity_id
_entity_poly.type
_entity_poly.pdbx_seq_one_letter_code
_entity_poly.pdbx_strand_id
1 'polypeptide(L)'
;MIVAATVVWCCVFAAVHAFWALGGGVGLASSAGAQLATRRPLWFVLLGLWGTAVLLLAGAGLAGWSAVVASSPRWRRAGTGTIALVGVVLLVRAVAVESALLANVGGVRTAAGPVETRWSLALWNPWFALGAALFLALAVQLSRRYRGEPRTES
;
A
#
# COMPACT_ATOMS: atom_id res chain seq x y z
N MET A 1 -17.43 -5.17 5.43
CA MET A 1 -17.12 -4.70 4.06
C MET A 1 -15.73 -4.10 3.95
N ILE A 2 -15.36 -3.05 4.71
CA ILE A 2 -14.05 -2.39 4.55
C ILE A 2 -12.84 -3.31 4.82
N VAL A 3 -12.91 -4.21 5.81
CA VAL A 3 -11.85 -5.18 6.08
C VAL A 3 -11.62 -6.09 4.87
N ALA A 4 -12.68 -6.71 4.36
CA ALA A 4 -12.59 -7.58 3.18
C ALA A 4 -12.04 -6.84 1.96
N ALA A 5 -12.48 -5.60 1.72
CA ALA A 5 -11.94 -4.77 0.65
C ALA A 5 -10.44 -4.47 0.84
N THR A 6 -10.00 -4.17 2.07
CA THR A 6 -8.59 -3.93 2.40
C THR A 6 -7.74 -5.20 2.19
N VAL A 7 -8.24 -6.36 2.62
CA VAL A 7 -7.58 -7.65 2.43
C VAL A 7 -7.47 -7.99 0.95
N VAL A 8 -8.57 -7.87 0.19
CA VAL A 8 -8.57 -8.15 -1.26
C VAL A 8 -7.59 -7.23 -1.98
N TRP A 9 -7.59 -5.92 -1.66
CA TRP A 9 -6.64 -4.97 -2.24
C TRP A 9 -5.19 -5.37 -1.97
N CYS A 10 -4.87 -5.74 -0.73
CA CYS A 10 -3.54 -6.22 -0.35
C CYS A 10 -3.14 -7.49 -1.11
N CYS A 11 -4.03 -8.49 -1.18
CA CYS A 11 -3.76 -9.76 -1.87
C CYS A 11 -3.55 -9.57 -3.37
N VAL A 12 -4.38 -8.76 -4.03
CA VAL A 12 -4.22 -8.44 -5.46
C VAL A 12 -2.86 -7.78 -5.69
N PHE A 13 -2.49 -6.81 -4.86
CA PHE A 13 -1.24 -6.09 -5.04
C PHE A 13 -0.01 -6.94 -4.70
N ALA A 14 -0.12 -7.84 -3.71
CA ALA A 14 0.92 -8.81 -3.39
C ALA A 14 1.14 -9.78 -4.55
N ALA A 15 0.06 -10.25 -5.19
CA ALA A 15 0.13 -11.12 -6.36
C ALA A 15 0.82 -10.43 -7.55
N VAL A 16 0.55 -9.14 -7.78
CA VAL A 16 1.23 -8.34 -8.81
C VAL A 16 2.74 -8.27 -8.52
N HIS A 17 3.15 -8.01 -7.28
CA HIS A 17 4.57 -7.96 -6.91
C HIS A 17 5.25 -9.32 -7.01
N ALA A 18 4.57 -10.40 -6.60
CA ALA A 18 5.06 -11.76 -6.77
C ALA A 18 5.21 -12.13 -8.25
N PHE A 19 4.25 -11.77 -9.11
CA PHE A 19 4.35 -11.95 -10.55
C PHE A 19 5.59 -11.27 -11.13
N TRP A 20 5.86 -10.01 -10.76
CA TRP A 20 7.07 -9.32 -11.19
C TRP A 20 8.35 -9.96 -10.64
N ALA A 21 8.32 -10.41 -9.38
CA ALA A 21 9.47 -11.05 -8.75
C ALA A 21 9.82 -12.40 -9.41
N LEU A 22 8.81 -13.13 -9.88
CA LEU A 22 8.95 -14.42 -10.57
C LEU A 22 9.42 -14.30 -12.02
N GLY A 23 9.48 -13.09 -12.59
CA GLY A 23 9.90 -12.92 -13.98
C GLY A 23 8.95 -12.07 -14.82
N GLY A 24 7.71 -11.86 -14.38
CA GLY A 24 6.70 -11.10 -15.10
C GLY A 24 7.13 -9.68 -15.46
N GLY A 25 6.95 -9.27 -16.73
CA GLY A 25 7.33 -7.94 -17.22
C GLY A 25 6.17 -6.98 -17.44
N VAL A 26 4.94 -7.48 -17.50
CA VAL A 26 3.76 -6.68 -17.84
C VAL A 26 3.53 -5.60 -16.79
N GLY A 27 3.49 -4.33 -17.23
CA GLY A 27 3.29 -3.17 -16.34
C GLY A 27 4.44 -2.83 -15.39
N LEU A 28 5.54 -3.61 -15.41
CA LEU A 28 6.68 -3.36 -14.51
C LEU A 28 7.44 -2.09 -14.91
N ALA A 29 7.67 -1.89 -16.21
CA ALA A 29 8.35 -0.69 -16.73
C ALA A 29 7.53 0.59 -16.46
N SER A 30 6.21 0.52 -16.54
CA SER A 30 5.35 1.65 -16.20
C SER A 30 5.21 1.88 -14.69
N SER A 31 5.44 0.87 -13.85
CA SER A 31 5.35 0.96 -12.38
C SER A 31 6.66 1.42 -11.72
N ALA A 32 7.78 0.81 -12.13
CA ALA A 32 9.10 0.98 -11.51
C ALA A 32 10.12 1.70 -12.41
N GLY A 33 9.75 2.03 -13.65
CA GLY A 33 10.63 2.63 -14.64
C GLY A 33 11.38 1.59 -15.49
N ALA A 34 11.69 1.98 -16.73
CA ALA A 34 12.29 1.09 -17.73
C ALA A 34 13.63 0.48 -17.27
N GLN A 35 14.52 1.28 -16.68
CA GLN A 35 15.84 0.78 -16.26
C GLN A 35 15.76 -0.34 -15.21
N LEU A 36 14.89 -0.19 -14.21
CA LEU A 36 14.69 -1.21 -13.18
C LEU A 36 13.98 -2.45 -13.73
N ALA A 37 13.01 -2.26 -14.63
CA ALA A 37 12.30 -3.35 -15.28
C ALA A 37 13.20 -4.21 -16.18
N THR A 38 14.18 -3.59 -16.85
CA THR A 38 15.15 -4.30 -17.71
C THR A 38 16.31 -4.89 -16.92
N ARG A 39 16.94 -4.13 -16.02
CA ARG A 39 18.16 -4.58 -15.31
C ARG A 39 17.89 -5.49 -14.11
N ARG A 40 16.70 -5.38 -13.50
CA ARG A 40 16.24 -6.18 -12.34
C ARG A 40 17.35 -6.49 -11.33
N PRO A 41 18.02 -5.47 -10.78
CA PRO A 41 19.09 -5.71 -9.83
C PRO A 41 18.55 -6.46 -8.61
N LEU A 42 19.39 -7.31 -8.00
CA LEU A 42 18.95 -8.23 -6.94
C LEU A 42 18.25 -7.52 -5.77
N TRP A 43 18.74 -6.34 -5.37
CA TRP A 43 18.13 -5.54 -4.31
C TRP A 43 16.69 -5.10 -4.65
N PHE A 44 16.40 -4.80 -5.92
CA PHE A 44 15.08 -4.38 -6.38
C PHE A 44 14.11 -5.56 -6.32
N VAL A 45 14.56 -6.75 -6.72
CA VAL A 45 13.75 -7.96 -6.65
C VAL A 45 13.48 -8.37 -5.20
N LEU A 46 14.50 -8.40 -4.36
CA LEU A 46 14.37 -8.85 -2.96
C LEU A 46 13.62 -7.84 -2.09
N LEU A 47 14.00 -6.57 -2.12
CA LEU A 47 13.39 -5.55 -1.26
C LEU A 47 12.16 -4.92 -1.92
N GLY A 48 12.28 -4.54 -3.18
CA GLY A 48 11.23 -3.82 -3.91
C GLY A 48 10.04 -4.69 -4.32
N LEU A 49 10.26 -5.95 -4.67
CA LEU A 49 9.18 -6.85 -5.10
C LEU A 49 8.77 -7.81 -3.98
N TRP A 50 9.67 -8.70 -3.55
CA TRP A 50 9.36 -9.67 -2.49
C TRP A 50 9.07 -8.99 -1.15
N GLY A 51 9.90 -8.02 -0.73
CA GLY A 51 9.68 -7.27 0.50
C GLY A 51 8.32 -6.57 0.52
N THR A 52 7.95 -5.93 -0.60
CA THR A 52 6.63 -5.30 -0.74
C THR A 52 5.49 -6.32 -0.70
N ALA A 53 5.63 -7.47 -1.37
CA ALA A 53 4.63 -8.54 -1.31
C ALA A 53 4.41 -9.05 0.13
N VAL A 54 5.49 -9.27 0.88
CA VAL A 54 5.42 -9.67 2.30
C VAL A 54 4.74 -8.60 3.15
N LEU A 55 5.07 -7.32 2.96
CA LEU A 55 4.43 -6.21 3.68
C LEU A 55 2.93 -6.13 3.38
N LEU A 56 2.52 -6.37 2.14
CA LEU A 56 1.11 -6.39 1.74
C LEU A 56 0.36 -7.56 2.39
N LEU A 57 0.95 -8.76 2.44
CA LEU A 57 0.38 -9.89 3.14
C LEU A 57 0.28 -9.66 4.65
N ALA A 58 1.29 -9.01 5.25
CA ALA A 58 1.22 -8.56 6.64
C ALA A 58 0.09 -7.55 6.87
N GLY A 59 -0.12 -6.62 5.93
CA GLY A 59 -1.24 -5.67 5.94
C GLY A 59 -2.61 -6.36 5.84
N ALA A 60 -2.76 -7.35 4.95
CA ALA A 60 -3.94 -8.20 4.89
C ALA A 60 -4.18 -8.97 6.20
N GLY A 61 -3.11 -9.55 6.78
CA GLY A 61 -3.16 -10.23 8.07
C GLY A 61 -3.60 -9.31 9.18
N LEU A 62 -3.08 -8.07 9.24
CA LEU A 62 -3.45 -7.07 10.23
C LEU A 62 -4.91 -6.61 10.07
N ALA A 63 -5.36 -6.37 8.83
CA ALA A 63 -6.74 -6.02 8.54
C ALA A 63 -7.70 -7.17 8.92
N GLY A 64 -7.37 -8.41 8.56
CA GLY A 64 -8.12 -9.61 8.92
C GLY A 64 -8.17 -9.82 10.44
N TRP A 65 -7.02 -9.73 11.11
CA TRP A 65 -6.89 -9.81 12.57
C TRP A 65 -7.82 -8.80 13.27
N SER A 66 -7.91 -7.58 12.76
CA SER A 66 -8.78 -6.53 13.32
C SER A 66 -10.28 -6.88 13.29
N ALA A 67 -10.71 -7.81 12.44
CA ALA A 67 -12.10 -8.25 12.36
C ALA A 67 -12.48 -9.35 13.34
N VAL A 68 -11.51 -10.17 13.77
CA VAL A 68 -11.75 -11.36 14.59
C VAL A 68 -11.32 -11.19 16.05
N VAL A 69 -10.46 -10.22 16.34
CA VAL A 69 -9.86 -10.13 17.67
C VAL A 69 -10.59 -9.15 18.59
N ALA A 70 -11.13 -9.70 19.68
CA ALA A 70 -11.74 -8.96 20.79
C ALA A 70 -10.73 -8.52 21.87
N SER A 71 -9.43 -8.76 21.69
CA SER A 71 -8.44 -8.70 22.78
C SER A 71 -8.05 -7.28 23.18
N SER A 72 -7.98 -7.07 24.50
CA SER A 72 -7.31 -6.00 25.28
C SER A 72 -7.16 -4.59 24.63
N PRO A 73 -7.61 -3.52 25.30
CA PRO A 73 -7.53 -2.12 24.82
C PRO A 73 -6.15 -1.69 24.28
N ARG A 74 -5.05 -2.21 24.85
CA ARG A 74 -3.68 -1.92 24.39
C ARG A 74 -3.39 -2.39 22.96
N TRP A 75 -3.82 -3.61 22.62
CA TRP A 75 -3.59 -4.22 21.31
C TRP A 75 -4.49 -3.59 20.25
N ARG A 76 -5.72 -3.22 20.65
CA ARG A 76 -6.64 -2.44 19.80
C ARG A 76 -6.04 -1.09 19.39
N ARG A 77 -5.49 -0.33 20.35
CA ARG A 77 -4.82 0.96 20.06
C ARG A 77 -3.58 0.78 19.18
N ALA A 78 -2.69 -0.15 19.54
CA ALA A 78 -1.49 -0.42 18.77
C ALA A 78 -1.83 -0.84 17.33
N GLY A 79 -2.74 -1.81 17.15
CA GLY A 79 -3.18 -2.26 15.83
C GLY A 79 -3.83 -1.16 15.00
N THR A 80 -4.70 -0.34 15.61
CA THR A 80 -5.32 0.81 14.92
C THR A 80 -4.29 1.86 14.51
N GLY A 81 -3.32 2.14 15.40
CA GLY A 81 -2.21 3.05 15.11
C GLY A 81 -1.36 2.56 13.94
N THR A 82 -1.04 1.27 13.90
CA THR A 82 -0.31 0.65 12.78
C THR A 82 -1.11 0.72 11.48
N ILE A 83 -2.41 0.38 11.49
CA ILE A 83 -3.29 0.48 10.30
C ILE A 83 -3.34 1.93 9.80
N ALA A 84 -3.47 2.91 10.70
CA ALA A 84 -3.46 4.33 10.34
C ALA A 84 -2.12 4.76 9.74
N LEU A 85 -1.00 4.35 10.35
CA LEU A 85 0.34 4.64 9.86
C LEU A 85 0.56 4.09 8.46
N VAL A 86 0.15 2.84 8.19
CA VAL A 86 0.19 2.25 6.84
C VAL A 86 -0.61 3.10 5.85
N GLY A 87 -1.83 3.50 6.21
CA GLY A 87 -2.66 4.38 5.38
C GLY A 87 -1.99 5.73 5.09
N VAL A 88 -1.37 6.35 6.09
CA VAL A 88 -0.64 7.62 5.94
C VAL A 88 0.59 7.45 5.05
N VAL A 89 1.37 6.40 5.24
CA VAL A 89 2.56 6.13 4.40
C VAL A 89 2.15 5.92 2.94
N LEU A 90 1.09 5.17 2.68
CA LEU A 90 0.54 4.99 1.33
C LEU A 90 0.06 6.32 0.73
N LEU A 91 -0.60 7.17 1.53
CA LEU A 91 -1.06 8.49 1.10
C LEU A 91 0.12 9.41 0.77
N VAL A 92 1.11 9.51 1.65
CA VAL A 92 2.32 10.31 1.43
C VAL A 92 3.03 9.82 0.17
N ARG A 93 3.15 8.50 -0.02
CA ARG A 93 3.71 7.94 -1.26
C ARG A 93 2.92 8.37 -2.48
N ALA A 94 1.59 8.21 -2.48
CA ALA A 94 0.74 8.59 -3.60
C ALA A 94 0.90 10.07 -3.96
N VAL A 95 0.87 10.95 -2.96
CA VAL A 95 1.00 12.41 -3.13
C VAL A 95 2.41 12.80 -3.55
N ALA A 96 3.46 12.23 -2.95
CA ALA A 96 4.85 12.54 -3.27
C ALA A 96 5.23 12.11 -4.68
N VAL A 97 4.77 10.93 -5.13
CA VAL A 97 4.99 10.46 -6.50
C VAL A 97 4.20 11.31 -7.50
N GLU A 98 2.96 11.67 -7.19
CA GLU A 98 2.15 12.56 -8.04
C GLU A 98 2.82 13.92 -8.21
N SER A 99 3.22 14.54 -7.10
CA SER A 99 3.87 15.85 -7.10
C SER A 99 5.25 15.81 -7.75
N ALA A 100 6.06 14.76 -7.55
CA ALA A 100 7.34 14.60 -8.23
C ALA A 100 7.18 14.47 -9.76
N LEU A 101 6.19 13.71 -10.23
CA LEU A 101 5.89 13.55 -11.65
C LEU A 101 5.31 14.83 -12.27
N LEU A 102 4.43 15.52 -11.55
CA LEU A 102 3.81 16.79 -11.99
C LEU A 102 4.76 17.99 -11.97
N ALA A 103 5.74 18.02 -11.06
CA ALA A 103 6.73 19.09 -10.98
C ALA A 103 8.04 18.79 -11.74
N ASN A 104 8.20 17.58 -12.29
CA ASN A 104 9.43 17.12 -12.95
C ASN A 104 10.68 17.32 -12.06
N VAL A 105 10.52 17.14 -10.75
CA VAL A 105 11.62 17.33 -9.80
C VAL A 105 12.74 16.36 -10.18
N GLY A 106 13.95 16.88 -10.44
CA GLY A 106 15.11 16.07 -10.81
C GLY A 106 15.07 15.41 -12.20
N GLY A 107 14.18 15.82 -13.12
CA GLY A 107 14.13 15.25 -14.48
C GLY A 107 13.46 13.87 -14.56
N VAL A 108 12.71 13.47 -13.52
CA VAL A 108 12.06 12.16 -13.40
C VAL A 108 11.07 11.89 -14.54
N ARG A 109 10.35 12.91 -15.03
CA ARG A 109 9.41 12.77 -16.16
C ARG A 109 10.14 12.42 -17.46
N THR A 110 11.31 13.02 -17.67
CA THR A 110 12.16 12.77 -18.84
C THR A 110 12.88 11.43 -18.77
N ALA A 111 13.24 10.95 -17.57
CA ALA A 111 13.91 9.66 -17.38
C ALA A 111 12.95 8.45 -17.42
N ALA A 112 11.69 8.62 -17.00
CA ALA A 112 10.70 7.55 -17.02
C ALA A 112 10.12 7.26 -18.41
N GLY A 113 10.06 8.28 -19.28
CA GLY A 113 9.38 8.21 -20.58
C GLY A 113 7.93 8.69 -20.49
N PRO A 114 7.39 9.32 -21.56
CA PRO A 114 6.07 9.96 -21.55
C PRO A 114 4.87 8.98 -21.57
N VAL A 115 5.09 7.70 -21.89
CA VAL A 115 4.06 6.65 -21.89
C VAL A 115 3.98 5.99 -20.52
N GLU A 116 5.13 5.66 -19.94
CA GLU A 116 5.31 5.06 -18.62
C GLU A 116 4.78 5.99 -17.53
N THR A 117 5.07 7.29 -17.64
CA THR A 117 4.54 8.31 -16.73
C THR A 117 3.01 8.36 -16.75
N ARG A 118 2.39 8.26 -17.94
CA ARG A 118 0.92 8.27 -18.08
C ARG A 118 0.29 7.05 -17.42
N TRP A 119 0.85 5.86 -17.60
CA TRP A 119 0.35 4.66 -16.97
C TRP A 119 0.57 4.63 -15.46
N SER A 120 1.70 5.16 -14.98
CA SER A 120 1.92 5.42 -13.55
C SER A 120 0.83 6.30 -12.95
N LEU A 121 0.51 7.42 -13.60
CA LEU A 121 -0.50 8.36 -13.10
C LEU A 121 -1.93 7.86 -13.25
N ALA A 122 -2.25 7.14 -14.33
CA ALA A 122 -3.63 6.71 -14.61
C ALA A 122 -4.01 5.42 -13.89
N LEU A 123 -3.07 4.50 -13.66
CA LEU A 123 -3.35 3.19 -13.09
C LEU A 123 -2.76 3.04 -11.69
N TRP A 124 -1.45 3.25 -11.56
CA TRP A 124 -0.76 2.94 -10.32
C TRP A 124 -1.11 3.94 -9.20
N ASN A 125 -1.11 5.24 -9.48
CA ASN A 125 -1.37 6.26 -8.45
C ASN A 125 -2.79 6.20 -7.86
N PRO A 126 -3.87 6.06 -8.66
CA PRO A 126 -5.21 5.85 -8.14
C PRO A 126 -5.31 4.57 -7.31
N TRP A 127 -4.54 3.53 -7.66
CA TRP A 127 -4.50 2.29 -6.90
C TRP A 127 -3.85 2.47 -5.51
N PHE A 128 -2.78 3.25 -5.40
CA PHE A 128 -2.18 3.61 -4.11
C PHE A 128 -3.11 4.51 -3.28
N ALA A 129 -3.80 5.45 -3.91
CA ALA A 129 -4.81 6.28 -3.26
C ALA A 129 -5.97 5.44 -2.72
N LEU A 130 -6.43 4.44 -3.48
CA LEU A 130 -7.44 3.48 -3.02
C LEU A 130 -6.94 2.70 -1.79
N GLY A 131 -5.71 2.20 -1.80
CA GLY A 131 -5.10 1.54 -0.64
C GLY A 131 -5.07 2.44 0.59
N ALA A 132 -4.61 3.69 0.44
CA ALA A 132 -4.61 4.68 1.51
C ALA A 132 -6.02 4.92 2.07
N ALA A 133 -7.01 5.10 1.19
CA ALA A 133 -8.41 5.30 1.58
C ALA A 133 -8.96 4.10 2.35
N LEU A 134 -8.67 2.87 1.92
CA LEU A 134 -9.11 1.64 2.59
C LEU A 134 -8.52 1.51 4.01
N PHE A 135 -7.20 1.68 4.15
CA PHE A 135 -6.52 1.61 5.45
C PHE A 135 -6.97 2.73 6.40
N LEU A 136 -7.10 3.96 5.92
CA LEU A 136 -7.58 5.08 6.74
C LEU A 136 -9.05 4.91 7.14
N ALA A 137 -9.92 4.47 6.23
CA ALA A 137 -11.32 4.19 6.53
C ALA A 137 -11.45 3.06 7.57
N LEU A 138 -10.63 2.01 7.45
CA LEU A 138 -10.56 0.94 8.45
C LEU A 138 -10.11 1.48 9.81
N ALA A 139 -9.05 2.30 9.87
CA ALA A 139 -8.58 2.92 11.12
C ALA A 139 -9.64 3.81 11.77
N VAL A 140 -10.37 4.61 10.98
CA VAL A 140 -11.48 5.44 11.48
C VAL A 140 -12.61 4.57 12.01
N GLN A 141 -12.98 3.50 11.31
CA GLN A 141 -14.03 2.59 11.76
C GLN A 141 -13.65 1.92 13.08
N LEU A 142 -12.42 1.42 13.22
CA LEU A 142 -11.92 0.82 14.45
C LEU A 142 -11.89 1.84 15.60
N SER A 143 -11.42 3.06 15.35
CA SER A 143 -11.41 4.14 16.35
C SER A 143 -12.80 4.49 16.86
N ARG A 144 -13.81 4.52 15.97
CA ARG A 144 -15.22 4.77 16.34
C ARG A 144 -15.79 3.62 17.17
N ARG A 145 -15.51 2.37 16.80
CA ARG A 145 -15.93 1.18 17.56
C ARG A 145 -15.39 1.20 18.98
N TYR A 146 -14.11 1.53 19.16
CA TYR A 146 -13.48 1.52 20.48
C TYR A 146 -13.82 2.74 21.35
N ARG A 147 -14.31 3.84 20.78
CA ARG A 147 -14.86 4.96 21.57
C ARG A 147 -16.26 4.69 22.12
N GLY A 148 -17.02 3.82 21.48
CA GLY A 148 -18.40 3.48 21.87
C GLY A 148 -18.50 2.38 22.94
N GLU A 149 -17.41 1.68 23.26
CA GLU A 149 -17.39 0.73 24.38
C GLU A 149 -17.35 1.51 25.72
N PRO A 150 -18.33 1.32 26.61
CA PRO A 150 -18.31 1.97 27.92
C PRO A 150 -17.04 1.55 28.67
N ARG A 151 -16.33 2.53 29.27
CA ARG A 151 -15.26 2.23 30.22
C ARG A 151 -15.93 1.55 31.41
N THR A 152 -15.91 0.22 31.44
CA THR A 152 -16.09 -0.50 32.69
C THR A 152 -14.83 -0.21 33.51
N GLU A 153 -14.89 0.88 34.28
CA GLU A 153 -13.94 1.18 35.33
C GLU A 153 -13.99 0.02 36.32
N SER A 154 -12.88 -0.71 36.43
CA SER A 154 -12.65 -1.79 37.39
C SER A 154 -12.07 -1.25 38.68
#